data_AF-A0A9P1D4G2-F1
#
_entry.id   AF-A0A9P1D4G2-F1
#
_cell.length_a   1.000
_cell.length_b   1.000
_cell.length_c   1.000
_cell.angle_alpha   90.00
_cell.angle_beta   90.00
_cell.angle_gamma   90.00
#
_symmetry.space_group_name_H-M   'P 1'
#
loop_
_entity.id
_entity.type
_entity.pdbx_description
1 polymer ?
#
loop_
_entity_poly.entity_id
_entity_poly.type
_entity_poly.pdbx_seq_one_letter_code
_entity_poly.pdbx_strand_id
1 'polypeptide(L)'
;KFLFFCGMWNWLDFIIVLVWIISKLAQDAMPVNSQVLRLARLIRLFRLLRLVRRIQQFDSLYLMSTAIRSSFGILGWTAALLFLIQMLFALVLNQLLYGFYFSEELLKRDNEELRDRFELVYTYFGTFSRSLLTMFEITLANWPPVCRALTENVTEWFMIFFLVHKVTMGFAVIGVING
;
A
#
# COMPACT_ATOMS: atom_id res chain seq x y z
N LYS A 1 7.05 34.54 11.94
CA LYS A 1 6.07 35.49 11.36
C LYS A 1 5.75 35.25 9.86
N PHE A 2 6.14 34.12 9.22
CA PHE A 2 5.86 33.85 7.79
C PHE A 2 4.92 32.65 7.49
N LEU A 3 4.34 32.01 8.52
CA LEU A 3 3.42 30.87 8.35
C LEU A 3 2.05 31.23 7.74
N PHE A 4 1.72 32.51 7.61
CA PHE A 4 0.44 32.97 7.05
C PHE A 4 0.35 32.73 5.53
N PHE A 5 1.47 32.80 4.80
CA PHE A 5 1.47 32.71 3.32
C PHE A 5 1.57 31.29 2.75
N CYS A 6 2.00 30.31 3.55
CA CYS A 6 2.19 28.93 3.07
C CYS A 6 1.01 28.00 3.38
N GLY A 7 0.02 28.47 4.13
CA GLY A 7 -1.21 27.72 4.37
C GLY A 7 -2.13 27.78 3.15
N MET A 8 -2.38 26.64 2.50
CA MET A 8 -3.36 26.49 1.41
C MET A 8 -4.72 27.15 1.75
N TRP A 9 -5.07 27.12 3.04
CA TRP A 9 -6.28 27.71 3.61
C TRP A 9 -6.36 29.24 3.60
N ASN A 10 -5.22 29.92 3.63
CA ASN A 10 -5.15 31.38 3.64
C ASN A 10 -5.19 31.96 2.23
N TRP A 11 -4.62 31.22 1.26
CA TRP A 11 -4.75 31.51 -0.16
C TRP A 11 -6.20 31.39 -0.65
N LEU A 12 -6.90 30.32 -0.23
CA LEU A 12 -8.34 30.19 -0.46
C LEU A 12 -9.13 31.36 0.14
N ASP A 13 -8.70 31.86 1.31
CA ASP A 13 -9.37 32.97 1.97
C ASP A 13 -9.25 34.28 1.17
N PHE A 14 -8.05 34.57 0.69
CA PHE A 14 -7.74 35.72 -0.14
C PHE A 14 -8.56 35.72 -1.44
N ILE A 15 -8.67 34.56 -2.10
CA ILE A 15 -9.50 34.40 -3.31
C ILE A 15 -10.97 34.70 -3.02
N ILE A 16 -11.53 34.18 -1.93
CA ILE A 16 -12.94 34.42 -1.56
C ILE A 16 -13.20 35.91 -1.31
N VAL A 17 -12.27 36.62 -0.66
CA VAL A 17 -12.39 38.07 -0.42
C VAL A 17 -12.32 38.85 -1.73
N LEU A 18 -11.36 38.55 -2.60
CA LEU A 18 -11.21 39.18 -3.92
C LEU A 18 -12.48 39.03 -4.76
N VAL A 19 -13.00 37.82 -4.87
CA VAL A 19 -14.20 37.54 -5.65
C VAL A 19 -15.42 38.25 -5.07
N TRP A 20 -15.51 38.37 -3.74
CA TRP A 20 -16.57 39.14 -3.11
C TRP A 20 -16.48 40.65 -3.41
N ILE A 21 -15.29 41.24 -3.37
CA ILE A 21 -15.07 42.66 -3.70
C ILE A 21 -15.48 42.93 -5.16
N ILE A 22 -15.04 42.06 -6.08
CA ILE A 22 -15.39 42.16 -7.51
C ILE A 22 -16.92 42.07 -7.68
N SER A 23 -17.58 41.15 -6.99
CA SER A 23 -19.05 41.02 -7.05
C SER A 23 -19.78 42.25 -6.53
N LYS A 24 -19.22 42.95 -5.54
CA LYS A 24 -19.79 44.16 -4.96
C LYS A 24 -19.64 45.36 -5.87
N LEU A 25 -18.45 45.55 -6.43
CA LEU A 25 -18.19 46.64 -7.37
C LEU A 25 -18.99 46.46 -8.67
N ALA A 26 -19.16 45.23 -9.15
CA ALA A 26 -19.97 44.93 -10.32
C ALA A 26 -21.45 45.27 -10.11
N GLN A 27 -22.00 45.06 -8.90
CA GLN A 27 -23.39 45.39 -8.58
C GLN A 27 -23.69 46.89 -8.62
N ASP A 28 -22.73 47.74 -8.25
CA ASP A 28 -22.94 49.20 -8.18
C ASP A 28 -22.65 49.92 -9.52
N ALA A 29 -21.82 49.34 -10.40
CA ALA A 29 -21.34 50.04 -11.59
C ALA A 29 -22.07 49.71 -12.91
N MET A 30 -22.70 48.54 -13.06
CA MET A 30 -23.32 48.11 -14.33
C MET A 30 -24.53 47.17 -14.14
N PRO A 31 -25.48 47.09 -15.10
CA PRO A 31 -26.51 46.04 -15.12
C PRO A 31 -25.86 44.67 -15.39
N VAL A 32 -25.54 43.96 -14.31
CA VAL A 32 -24.74 42.72 -14.36
C VAL A 32 -25.56 41.55 -14.91
N ASN A 33 -24.92 40.72 -15.75
CA ASN A 33 -25.47 39.46 -16.24
C ASN A 33 -25.93 38.54 -15.10
N SER A 34 -27.14 37.97 -15.22
CA SER A 34 -27.81 37.12 -14.22
C SER A 34 -26.96 35.94 -13.71
N GLN A 35 -26.01 35.47 -14.51
CA GLN A 35 -25.10 34.38 -14.15
C GLN A 35 -24.06 34.80 -13.09
N VAL A 36 -23.54 36.02 -13.16
CA VAL A 36 -22.53 36.52 -12.20
C VAL A 36 -23.17 36.76 -10.82
N LEU A 37 -24.40 37.26 -10.80
CA LEU A 37 -25.19 37.40 -9.57
C LEU A 37 -25.47 36.04 -8.90
N ARG A 38 -25.70 34.99 -9.70
CA ARG A 38 -25.89 33.62 -9.20
C ARG A 38 -24.61 33.06 -8.60
N LEU A 39 -23.47 33.25 -9.28
CA LEU A 39 -22.17 32.79 -8.80
C LEU A 39 -21.78 33.53 -7.50
N ALA A 40 -21.97 34.85 -7.44
CA ALA A 40 -21.71 35.64 -6.23
C ALA A 40 -22.53 35.17 -5.01
N ARG A 41 -23.77 34.69 -5.22
CA ARG A 41 -24.59 34.10 -4.16
C ARG A 41 -24.01 32.77 -3.66
N LEU A 42 -23.47 31.93 -4.56
CA LEU A 42 -22.78 30.68 -4.19
C LEU A 42 -21.47 30.94 -3.45
N ILE A 43 -20.72 31.98 -3.80
CA ILE A 43 -19.50 32.38 -3.08
C ILE A 43 -19.78 32.83 -1.64
N ARG A 44 -20.98 33.34 -1.34
CA ARG A 44 -21.38 33.58 0.07
C ARG A 44 -21.45 32.29 0.88
N LEU A 45 -21.81 31.15 0.26
CA LEU A 45 -21.80 29.85 0.92
C LEU A 45 -20.36 29.39 1.25
N PHE A 46 -19.37 29.74 0.42
CA PHE A 46 -17.95 29.48 0.73
C PHE A 46 -17.46 30.23 1.99
N ARG A 47 -18.10 31.34 2.39
CA ARG A 47 -17.81 31.97 3.70
C ARG A 47 -18.28 31.10 4.87
N LEU A 48 -19.30 30.27 4.71
CA LEU A 48 -19.75 29.31 5.73
C LEU A 48 -18.71 28.20 5.95
N LEU A 49 -17.90 27.85 4.94
CA LEU A 49 -16.76 26.95 5.13
C LEU A 49 -15.71 27.53 6.10
N ARG A 50 -15.64 28.86 6.29
CA ARG A 50 -14.82 29.46 7.35
C ARG A 50 -15.39 29.17 8.75
N LEU A 51 -16.72 29.08 8.87
CA LEU A 51 -17.39 28.68 10.12
C LEU A 51 -17.09 27.21 10.43
N VAL A 52 -17.07 26.36 9.41
CA VAL A 52 -16.69 24.95 9.52
C VAL A 52 -15.26 24.80 10.06
N ARG A 53 -14.33 25.71 9.75
CA ARG A 53 -12.97 25.71 10.35
C ARG A 53 -12.93 26.02 11.85
N ARG A 54 -13.93 26.72 12.40
CA ARG A 54 -14.02 26.94 13.87
C ARG A 54 -14.55 25.71 14.61
N ILE A 55 -15.06 24.71 13.90
CA ILE A 55 -15.45 23.45 14.49
C ILE A 55 -14.15 22.73 14.86
N GLN A 56 -13.80 22.75 16.14
CA GLN A 56 -12.62 22.08 16.75
C GLN A 56 -12.50 20.58 16.41
N GLN A 57 -13.48 19.97 15.74
CA GLN A 57 -13.40 18.59 15.25
C GLN A 57 -12.34 18.39 14.14
N PHE A 58 -11.99 19.44 13.39
CA PHE A 58 -10.87 19.34 12.46
C PHE A 58 -9.51 19.27 13.15
N ASP A 59 -9.38 19.74 14.40
CA ASP A 59 -8.12 19.64 15.15
C ASP A 59 -7.85 18.19 15.56
N SER A 60 -8.88 17.43 15.96
CA SER A 60 -8.74 16.00 16.26
C SER A 60 -8.35 15.19 15.01
N LEU A 61 -8.96 15.48 13.85
CA LEU A 61 -8.61 14.85 12.58
C LEU A 61 -7.21 15.27 12.10
N TYR A 62 -6.83 16.52 12.33
CA TYR A 62 -5.49 17.03 12.02
C TYR A 62 -4.42 16.38 12.90
N LEU A 63 -4.69 16.21 14.20
CA LEU A 63 -3.83 15.49 15.14
C LEU A 63 -3.67 14.02 14.72
N MET A 64 -4.77 13.34 14.41
CA MET A 64 -4.75 11.95 13.92
C MET A 64 -3.96 11.83 12.61
N SER A 65 -4.23 12.68 11.62
CA SER A 65 -3.52 12.62 10.33
C SER A 65 -2.04 12.97 10.46
N THR A 66 -1.67 13.92 11.33
CA THR A 66 -0.28 14.25 11.64
C THR A 66 0.43 13.09 12.34
N ALA A 67 -0.23 12.43 13.29
CA ALA A 67 0.30 11.25 13.99
C ALA A 67 0.47 10.04 13.05
N ILE A 68 -0.48 9.83 12.13
CA ILE A 68 -0.35 8.81 11.08
C ILE A 68 0.85 9.16 10.18
N ARG A 69 0.99 10.42 9.77
CA ARG A 69 2.10 10.89 8.92
C ARG A 69 3.46 10.71 9.56
N SER A 70 3.60 10.94 10.87
CA SER A 70 4.84 10.66 11.59
C SER A 70 5.14 9.16 11.67
N SER A 71 4.11 8.32 11.78
CA SER A 71 4.26 6.85 11.88
C SER A 71 4.63 6.19 10.55
N PHE A 72 4.25 6.79 9.41
CA PHE A 72 4.58 6.29 8.07
C PHE A 72 6.08 6.10 7.83
N GLY A 73 6.93 6.92 8.45
CA GLY A 73 8.39 6.76 8.33
C GLY A 73 8.87 5.43 8.90
N ILE A 74 8.46 5.12 10.14
CA ILE A 74 8.83 3.88 10.84
C ILE A 74 8.21 2.68 10.12
N LEU A 75 6.93 2.76 9.75
CA LEU A 75 6.25 1.71 8.98
C LEU A 75 6.97 1.41 7.65
N GLY A 76 7.46 2.44 6.96
CA GLY A 76 8.22 2.28 5.72
C GLY A 76 9.53 1.51 5.92
N TRP A 77 10.31 1.85 6.96
CA TRP A 77 11.55 1.14 7.29
C TRP A 77 11.29 -0.31 7.68
N THR A 78 10.26 -0.55 8.47
CA THR A 78 9.88 -1.91 8.88
C THR A 78 9.39 -2.74 7.69
N ALA A 79 8.58 -2.15 6.80
CA ALA A 79 8.15 -2.81 5.58
C ALA A 79 9.34 -3.14 4.65
N ALA A 80 10.32 -2.24 4.54
CA ALA A 80 11.55 -2.49 3.77
C ALA A 80 12.39 -3.62 4.37
N LEU A 81 12.51 -3.70 5.70
CA LEU A 81 13.17 -4.80 6.39
C LEU A 81 12.46 -6.13 6.16
N LEU A 82 11.13 -6.18 6.31
CA LEU A 82 10.33 -7.36 6.04
C LEU A 82 10.47 -7.79 4.57
N PHE A 83 10.46 -6.84 3.64
CA PHE A 83 10.68 -7.10 2.22
C PHE A 83 12.05 -7.76 1.95
N LEU A 84 13.11 -7.24 2.57
CA LEU A 84 14.46 -7.80 2.43
C LEU A 84 14.52 -9.24 2.96
N ILE A 85 13.91 -9.52 4.12
CA ILE A 85 13.82 -10.88 4.67
C ILE A 85 13.07 -11.82 3.70
N GLN A 86 11.95 -11.38 3.12
CA GLN A 86 11.20 -12.15 2.11
C GLN A 86 12.06 -12.44 0.87
N MET A 87 12.87 -11.47 0.45
CA MET A 87 13.81 -11.62 -0.66
C MET A 87 14.86 -12.70 -0.40
N LEU A 88 15.42 -12.75 0.82
CA LEU A 88 16.40 -13.77 1.22
C LEU A 88 15.78 -15.17 1.19
N PHE A 89 14.57 -15.34 1.73
CA PHE A 89 13.87 -16.62 1.68
C PHE A 89 13.57 -17.06 0.24
N ALA A 90 13.15 -16.13 -0.64
CA ALA A 90 12.91 -16.43 -2.04
C ALA A 90 14.20 -16.89 -2.76
N LEU A 91 15.35 -16.29 -2.47
CA LEU A 91 16.65 -16.71 -3.01
C LEU A 91 17.05 -18.10 -2.51
N VAL A 92 16.92 -18.37 -1.20
CA VAL A 92 17.23 -19.68 -0.62
C VAL A 92 16.37 -20.77 -1.25
N LEU A 93 15.06 -20.54 -1.41
CA LEU A 93 14.15 -21.48 -2.06
C LEU A 93 14.52 -21.75 -3.52
N ASN A 94 14.87 -20.71 -4.30
CA ASN A 94 15.38 -20.91 -5.67
C ASN A 94 16.61 -21.80 -5.68
N GLN A 95 17.56 -21.55 -4.76
CA GLN A 95 18.80 -22.31 -4.71
C GLN A 95 18.57 -23.77 -4.32
N LEU A 96 17.65 -24.03 -3.40
CA LEU A 96 17.28 -25.40 -2.99
C LEU A 96 16.55 -26.14 -4.13
N LEU A 97 15.65 -25.47 -4.82
CA LEU A 97 14.88 -26.04 -5.93
C LEU A 97 15.70 -26.18 -7.21
N TYR A 98 16.84 -25.48 -7.33
CA TYR A 98 17.78 -25.70 -8.42
C TYR A 98 18.20 -27.18 -8.48
N GLY A 99 18.53 -27.81 -7.35
CA GLY A 99 18.87 -29.24 -7.31
C GLY A 99 17.72 -30.15 -7.78
N PHE A 100 16.47 -29.76 -7.49
CA PHE A 100 15.28 -30.49 -7.96
C PHE A 100 15.11 -30.37 -9.48
N TYR A 101 15.26 -29.16 -10.05
CA TYR A 101 15.08 -28.92 -11.48
C TYR A 101 16.13 -29.59 -12.38
N PHE A 102 17.34 -29.82 -11.88
CA PHE A 102 18.45 -30.44 -12.63
C PHE A 102 18.65 -31.92 -12.32
N SER A 103 17.75 -32.55 -11.55
CA SER A 103 17.81 -33.98 -11.25
C SER A 103 17.55 -34.85 -12.50
N GLU A 104 18.35 -35.89 -12.71
CA GLU A 104 18.29 -36.77 -13.90
C GLU A 104 16.94 -37.51 -14.06
N GLU A 105 16.13 -37.61 -13.00
CA GLU A 105 14.77 -38.17 -13.03
C GLU A 105 13.83 -37.37 -13.94
N LEU A 106 14.03 -36.05 -14.09
CA LEU A 106 13.17 -35.19 -14.90
C LEU A 106 13.51 -35.20 -16.41
N LEU A 107 14.68 -35.71 -16.79
CA LEU A 107 15.06 -35.88 -18.20
C LEU A 107 14.33 -37.05 -18.86
N LYS A 108 13.80 -37.98 -18.06
CA LYS A 108 12.89 -39.05 -18.52
C LYS A 108 11.48 -38.51 -18.65
N ARG A 109 11.29 -37.61 -19.60
CA ARG A 109 10.09 -36.81 -19.86
C ARG A 109 8.87 -37.59 -20.39
N ASP A 110 8.87 -38.91 -20.21
CA ASP A 110 7.88 -39.83 -20.80
C ASP A 110 6.64 -40.02 -19.91
N ASN A 111 6.73 -39.67 -18.62
CA ASN A 111 5.58 -39.72 -17.69
C ASN A 111 4.88 -38.36 -17.63
N GLU A 112 3.62 -38.32 -18.06
CA GLU A 112 2.75 -37.12 -18.03
C GLU A 112 2.60 -36.57 -16.60
N GLU A 113 2.44 -37.43 -15.60
CA GLU A 113 2.33 -37.02 -14.19
C GLU A 113 3.56 -36.26 -13.66
N LEU A 114 4.77 -36.65 -14.07
CA LEU A 114 5.99 -35.95 -13.64
C LEU A 114 6.07 -34.55 -14.25
N ARG A 115 5.51 -34.37 -15.45
CA ARG A 115 5.47 -33.08 -16.15
C ARG A 115 4.56 -32.10 -15.43
N ASP A 116 3.38 -32.53 -15.02
CA ASP A 116 2.40 -31.69 -14.33
C ASP A 116 2.91 -31.24 -12.95
N ARG A 117 3.57 -32.14 -12.21
CA ARG A 117 4.22 -31.81 -10.92
C ARG A 117 5.30 -30.74 -11.09
N PHE A 118 6.14 -30.88 -12.12
CA PHE A 118 7.18 -29.90 -12.42
C PHE A 118 6.58 -28.55 -12.81
N GLU A 119 5.57 -28.54 -13.69
CA GLU A 119 4.93 -27.30 -14.15
C GLU A 119 4.28 -26.55 -12.99
N LEU A 120 3.67 -27.27 -12.04
CA LEU A 120 3.12 -26.68 -10.82
C LEU A 120 4.21 -26.00 -9.98
N VAL A 121 5.30 -26.70 -9.67
CA VAL A 121 6.42 -26.14 -8.88
C VAL A 121 7.08 -24.97 -9.62
N TYR A 122 7.25 -25.07 -10.93
CA TYR A 122 7.84 -24.02 -11.77
C TYR A 122 6.96 -22.77 -11.89
N THR A 123 5.63 -22.93 -11.79
CA THR A 123 4.70 -21.80 -11.78
C THR A 123 4.94 -20.91 -10.56
N TYR A 124 5.18 -21.51 -9.39
CA TYR A 124 5.45 -20.79 -8.15
C TYR A 124 6.92 -20.38 -7.99
N PHE A 125 7.86 -21.29 -8.26
CA PHE A 125 9.27 -21.13 -7.91
C PHE A 125 10.25 -21.21 -9.10
N GLY A 126 9.76 -21.09 -10.34
CA GLY A 126 10.61 -21.26 -11.53
C GLY A 126 11.62 -20.14 -11.75
N THR A 127 11.33 -18.93 -11.26
CA THR A 127 12.25 -17.79 -11.31
C THR A 127 12.30 -17.07 -9.98
N PHE A 128 13.35 -16.27 -9.77
CA PHE A 128 13.48 -15.44 -8.58
C PHE A 128 12.26 -14.53 -8.37
N SER A 129 11.79 -13.83 -9.41
CA SER A 129 10.63 -12.93 -9.31
C SER A 129 9.33 -13.67 -8.97
N ARG A 130 9.14 -14.89 -9.51
CA ARG A 130 8.00 -15.75 -9.18
C ARG A 130 8.07 -16.20 -7.73
N SER A 131 9.25 -16.64 -7.28
CA SER A 131 9.47 -17.07 -5.90
C SER A 131 9.28 -15.93 -4.90
N LEU A 132 9.73 -14.72 -5.24
CA LEU A 132 9.48 -13.52 -4.44
C LEU A 132 7.98 -13.25 -4.33
N LEU A 133 7.25 -13.30 -5.44
CA LEU A 133 5.79 -13.16 -5.45
C LEU A 133 5.11 -14.24 -4.60
N THR A 134 5.54 -15.49 -4.73
CA THR A 134 5.02 -16.61 -3.95
C THR A 134 5.31 -16.45 -2.44
N MET A 135 6.47 -15.92 -2.06
CA MET A 135 6.78 -15.59 -0.67
C MET A 135 5.85 -14.49 -0.12
N PHE A 136 5.50 -13.50 -0.94
CA PHE A 136 4.45 -12.54 -0.60
C PHE A 136 3.06 -13.17 -0.49
N GLU A 137 2.68 -14.07 -1.41
CA GLU A 137 1.40 -14.78 -1.36
C GLU A 137 1.29 -15.65 -0.11
N ILE A 138 2.36 -16.36 0.24
CA ILE A 138 2.44 -17.10 1.49
C ILE A 138 2.22 -16.13 2.64
N THR A 139 2.90 -14.98 2.66
CA THR A 139 2.81 -14.03 3.78
C THR A 139 1.42 -13.42 3.94
N LEU A 140 0.83 -12.90 2.85
CA LEU A 140 -0.36 -12.02 2.88
C LEU A 140 -1.67 -12.71 2.47
N ALA A 141 -1.60 -13.78 1.69
CA ALA A 141 -2.77 -14.42 1.08
C ALA A 141 -2.90 -15.87 1.56
N ASN A 142 -2.80 -16.83 0.64
CA ASN A 142 -3.11 -18.23 0.90
C ASN A 142 -1.84 -19.09 0.85
N TRP A 143 -1.41 -19.59 2.00
CA TRP A 143 -0.20 -20.39 2.14
C TRP A 143 -0.34 -21.91 1.93
N PRO A 144 -1.49 -22.59 2.23
CA PRO A 144 -1.61 -24.03 2.11
C PRO A 144 -1.41 -24.60 0.70
N PRO A 145 -1.92 -24.00 -0.41
CA PRO A 145 -1.70 -24.53 -1.76
C PRO A 145 -0.21 -24.57 -2.12
N VAL A 146 0.52 -23.51 -1.79
CA VAL A 146 1.96 -23.39 -2.06
C VAL A 146 2.75 -24.38 -1.20
N CYS A 147 2.39 -24.49 0.09
CA CYS A 147 3.04 -25.42 1.00
C CYS A 147 2.86 -26.88 0.53
N ARG A 148 1.63 -27.26 0.15
CA ARG A 148 1.34 -28.60 -0.39
C ARG A 148 2.05 -28.85 -1.70
N ALA A 149 2.10 -27.85 -2.59
CA ALA A 149 2.81 -27.97 -3.86
C ALA A 149 4.30 -28.31 -3.68
N LEU A 150 4.99 -27.82 -2.64
CA LEU A 150 6.38 -28.18 -2.37
C LEU A 150 6.53 -29.47 -1.54
N THR A 151 5.62 -29.68 -0.58
CA THR A 151 5.66 -30.84 0.33
C THR A 151 5.36 -32.15 -0.41
N GLU A 152 4.37 -32.14 -1.30
CA GLU A 152 3.91 -33.34 -2.02
C GLU A 152 4.76 -33.64 -3.26
N ASN A 153 5.36 -32.62 -3.90
CA ASN A 153 6.08 -32.80 -5.16
C ASN A 153 7.62 -32.82 -5.03
N VAL A 154 8.18 -32.28 -3.95
CA VAL A 154 9.64 -32.17 -3.77
C VAL A 154 10.08 -32.95 -2.54
N THR A 155 9.71 -32.49 -1.34
CA THR A 155 10.14 -33.11 -0.08
C THR A 155 9.27 -32.66 1.09
N GLU A 156 8.95 -33.57 2.00
CA GLU A 156 8.16 -33.26 3.21
C GLU A 156 8.83 -32.25 4.15
N TRP A 157 10.17 -32.15 4.12
CA TRP A 157 10.95 -31.19 4.93
C TRP A 157 10.56 -29.73 4.67
N PHE A 158 10.06 -29.40 3.48
CA PHE A 158 9.60 -28.05 3.17
C PHE A 158 8.39 -27.61 4.01
N MET A 159 7.61 -28.56 4.53
CA MET A 159 6.51 -28.26 5.45
C MET A 159 7.01 -27.55 6.71
N ILE A 160 8.09 -28.06 7.31
CA ILE A 160 8.68 -27.49 8.52
C ILE A 160 9.22 -26.08 8.22
N PHE A 161 9.87 -25.91 7.07
CA PHE A 161 10.37 -24.60 6.62
C PHE A 161 9.22 -23.57 6.51
N PHE A 162 8.12 -23.91 5.84
CA PHE A 162 6.99 -22.98 5.68
C PHE A 162 6.27 -22.68 6.99
N LEU A 163 6.14 -23.67 7.88
CA LEU A 163 5.56 -23.47 9.21
C LEU A 163 6.40 -22.52 10.05
N VAL A 164 7.72 -22.73 10.12
CA VAL A 164 8.63 -21.83 10.85
C VAL A 164 8.58 -20.43 10.27
N HIS A 165 8.60 -20.29 8.94
CA HIS A 165 8.46 -19.00 8.27
C HIS A 165 7.16 -18.30 8.66
N LYS A 166 6.03 -19.02 8.62
CA LYS A 166 4.71 -18.46 8.95
C LYS A 166 4.60 -17.98 10.39
N VAL A 167 5.08 -18.80 11.33
CA VAL A 167 5.09 -18.46 12.75
C VAL A 167 5.98 -17.24 13.00
N THR A 168 7.17 -17.20 12.41
CA THR A 168 8.12 -16.08 12.54
C THR A 168 7.53 -14.79 11.98
N MET A 169 6.93 -14.82 10.79
CA MET A 169 6.30 -13.63 10.19
C MET A 169 5.09 -13.17 11.01
N GLY A 170 4.30 -14.10 11.55
CA GLY A 170 3.19 -13.77 12.45
C GLY A 170 3.66 -13.04 13.71
N PHE A 171 4.70 -13.55 14.37
CA PHE A 171 5.30 -12.89 15.54
C PHE A 171 5.94 -11.55 15.19
N ALA A 172 6.62 -11.45 14.04
CA ALA A 172 7.22 -10.19 13.59
C ALA A 172 6.16 -9.11 13.37
N VAL A 173 5.03 -9.45 12.72
CA VAL A 173 3.92 -8.51 12.50
C VAL A 173 3.30 -8.06 13.82
N ILE A 174 3.05 -8.99 14.74
CA ILE A 174 2.52 -8.66 16.08
C ILE A 174 3.50 -7.76 16.85
N GLY A 175 4.80 -8.06 16.77
CA GLY A 175 5.85 -7.25 17.40
C GLY A 175 5.92 -5.83 16.86
N VAL A 176 5.68 -5.64 15.56
CA VAL A 176 5.65 -4.33 14.90
C VAL A 176 4.38 -3.55 15.24
N ILE A 177 3.25 -4.23 15.45
CA ILE A 177 1.99 -3.58 15.84
C ILE A 177 2.03 -3.14 17.31
N ASN A 178 2.69 -3.93 18.16
CA ASN A 178 2.76 -3.68 19.61
C ASN A 178 3.91 -2.76 20.03
N GLY A 179 4.90 -2.54 19.15
CA GLY A 179 6.04 -1.62 19.36
C GLY A 179 5.75 -0.22 18.85
#